data_AF-A0A1E4K4S1-F1
#
_entry.id   AF-A0A1E4K4S1-F1
#
_cell.length_a   1.000
_cell.length_b   1.000
_cell.length_c   1.000
_cell.angle_alpha   90.00
_cell.angle_beta   90.00
_cell.angle_gamma   90.00
#
_symmetry.space_group_name_H-M   'P 1'
#
loop_
_entity.id
_entity.type
_entity.pdbx_description
1 polymer ?
#
loop_
_entity_poly.entity_id
_entity_poly.type
_entity_poly.pdbx_seq_one_letter_code
_entity_poly.pdbx_strand_id
1 'polypeptide(L)'
;MSRLTLAVAGAAALALAAAALPSQFARAADPASTSTTAATTSDPNAPAPQGWHKGRGERMAAMRNSPVFQTVRNLRELERLYLIGGRASEIPALYQDVLAKTENPTVRQFAYNRIALNQFKPGDVDKSIATLRQSLDESLQRLPAQ
;
A
#
# COMPACT_ATOMS: atom_id res chain seq x y z
N MET A 1 12.36 -33.84 31.85
CA MET A 1 11.10 -33.14 32.16
C MET A 1 10.19 -33.20 30.94
N SER A 2 8.92 -33.47 31.19
CA SER A 2 7.93 -34.04 30.29
C SER A 2 7.54 -33.19 29.09
N ARG A 3 7.14 -33.92 28.03
CA ARG A 3 6.45 -33.51 26.82
C ARG A 3 5.08 -32.89 27.14
N LEU A 4 4.70 -31.85 26.43
CA LEU A 4 3.29 -31.48 26.23
C LEU A 4 3.08 -31.09 24.76
N THR A 5 2.92 -32.14 23.97
CA THR A 5 2.16 -32.14 22.73
C THR A 5 0.74 -31.69 23.04
N LEU A 6 0.26 -30.60 22.42
CA LEU A 6 -1.16 -30.34 22.31
C LEU A 6 -1.52 -30.28 20.82
N ALA A 7 -1.99 -31.42 20.32
CA ALA A 7 -2.77 -31.50 19.11
C ALA A 7 -4.18 -30.99 19.44
N VAL A 8 -4.71 -30.07 18.64
CA VAL A 8 -6.15 -29.83 18.56
C VAL A 8 -6.56 -30.05 17.12
N ALA A 9 -7.27 -31.15 16.93
CA ALA A 9 -8.03 -31.47 15.75
C ALA A 9 -9.24 -30.53 15.64
N GLY A 10 -9.59 -30.16 14.41
CA GLY A 10 -10.79 -29.40 14.12
C GLY A 10 -11.15 -29.51 12.64
N ALA A 11 -11.76 -30.64 12.28
CA ALA A 11 -12.31 -30.89 10.96
C ALA A 11 -13.64 -30.14 10.79
N ALA A 12 -13.84 -29.48 9.66
CA ALA A 12 -15.14 -29.32 9.02
C ALA A 12 -14.94 -28.88 7.57
N ALA A 13 -15.01 -29.84 6.66
CA ALA A 13 -15.23 -29.58 5.25
C ALA A 13 -16.66 -29.07 5.07
N LEU A 14 -16.84 -27.87 4.51
CA LEU A 14 -18.10 -27.48 3.91
C LEU A 14 -17.84 -27.04 2.47
N ALA A 15 -18.09 -27.97 1.55
CA ALA A 15 -18.24 -27.67 0.14
C ALA A 15 -19.58 -26.94 -0.06
N LEU A 16 -19.55 -25.70 -0.52
CA LEU A 16 -20.72 -25.07 -1.14
C LEU A 16 -20.38 -24.76 -2.59
N ALA A 17 -20.94 -25.59 -3.47
CA ALA A 17 -21.14 -25.26 -4.87
C ALA A 17 -22.28 -24.24 -4.98
N ALA A 18 -22.04 -23.13 -5.66
CA ALA A 18 -23.11 -22.24 -6.12
C ALA A 18 -22.75 -21.68 -7.50
N ALA A 19 -23.41 -22.30 -8.47
CA ALA A 19 -23.83 -21.85 -9.80
C ALA A 19 -23.23 -20.54 -10.37
N ALA A 20 -22.67 -20.70 -11.57
CA ALA A 20 -22.41 -19.65 -12.54
C ALA A 20 -23.70 -18.88 -12.89
N LEU A 21 -23.61 -17.56 -12.88
CA LEU A 21 -24.54 -16.66 -13.56
C LEU A 21 -23.72 -15.68 -14.42
N PRO A 22 -24.00 -15.57 -15.74
CA PRO A 22 -23.33 -14.59 -16.58
C PRO A 22 -23.81 -13.17 -16.23
N SER A 23 -22.85 -12.27 -15.99
CA SER A 23 -23.07 -10.84 -15.81
C SER A 23 -23.56 -10.22 -17.12
N GLN A 24 -24.88 -10.08 -17.26
CA GLN A 24 -25.49 -9.28 -18.32
C GLN A 24 -25.36 -7.80 -17.93
N PHE A 25 -24.31 -7.14 -18.41
CA PHE A 25 -24.24 -5.69 -18.40
C PHE A 25 -25.24 -5.15 -19.42
N ALA A 26 -26.44 -4.82 -18.95
CA ALA A 26 -27.37 -3.97 -19.68
C ALA A 26 -26.74 -2.58 -19.84
N ARG A 27 -26.28 -2.26 -21.05
CA ARG A 27 -25.84 -0.92 -21.42
C ARG A 27 -27.09 -0.07 -21.68
N ALA A 28 -27.55 0.64 -20.66
CA ALA A 28 -28.48 1.74 -20.84
C ALA A 28 -27.79 2.81 -21.70
N ALA A 29 -28.44 3.18 -22.81
CA ALA A 29 -27.98 4.22 -23.71
C ALA A 29 -27.96 5.58 -22.99
N ASP A 30 -26.86 6.32 -23.11
CA ASP A 30 -26.75 7.71 -22.68
C ASP A 30 -27.75 8.58 -23.45
N PRO A 31 -28.53 9.45 -22.78
CA PRO A 31 -29.15 10.58 -23.47
C PRO A 31 -28.06 11.56 -23.90
N ALA A 32 -28.03 11.85 -25.21
CA ALA A 32 -27.18 12.85 -25.82
C ALA A 32 -27.29 14.18 -25.05
N SER A 33 -26.21 14.54 -24.35
CA SER A 33 -26.07 15.88 -23.79
C SER A 33 -25.76 16.82 -24.95
N THR A 34 -26.72 17.70 -25.24
CA THR A 34 -26.53 18.85 -26.12
C THR A 34 -25.46 19.75 -25.51
N SER A 35 -24.26 19.70 -26.08
CA SER A 35 -23.21 20.68 -25.80
C SER A 35 -23.63 22.03 -26.39
N THR A 36 -24.31 22.84 -25.57
CA THR A 36 -24.46 24.27 -25.82
C THR A 36 -23.07 24.89 -25.78
N THR A 37 -22.55 25.24 -26.95
CA THR A 37 -21.34 26.03 -27.12
C THR A 37 -21.56 27.41 -26.51
N ALA A 38 -21.23 27.56 -25.23
CA ALA A 38 -21.01 28.88 -24.64
C ALA A 38 -19.70 29.41 -25.26
N ALA A 39 -19.83 30.33 -26.21
CA ALA A 39 -18.72 31.08 -26.76
C ALA A 39 -18.08 31.90 -25.64
N THR A 40 -17.04 31.37 -25.01
CA THR A 40 -16.11 32.15 -24.20
C THR A 40 -15.27 32.99 -25.16
N THR A 41 -15.59 34.27 -25.25
CA THR A 41 -14.69 35.29 -25.78
C THR A 41 -13.36 35.17 -25.05
N SER A 42 -12.40 34.56 -25.72
CA SER A 42 -11.03 34.42 -25.26
C SER A 42 -10.35 35.76 -25.49
N ASP A 43 -10.18 36.55 -24.44
CA ASP A 43 -9.31 37.72 -24.51
C ASP A 43 -7.86 37.21 -24.50
N PRO A 44 -7.08 37.35 -25.60
CA PRO A 44 -5.72 36.83 -25.69
C PRO A 44 -4.73 37.57 -24.79
N ASN A 45 -5.18 38.59 -24.04
CA ASN A 45 -4.33 39.41 -23.18
C ASN A 45 -4.62 39.22 -21.67
N ALA A 46 -5.40 38.21 -21.30
CA ALA A 46 -5.60 37.87 -19.89
C ALA A 46 -4.32 37.25 -19.29
N PRO A 47 -3.70 37.84 -18.24
CA PRO A 47 -2.56 37.23 -17.58
C PRO A 47 -2.97 35.87 -17.01
N ALA A 48 -2.24 34.82 -17.40
CA ALA A 48 -2.45 33.48 -16.86
C ALA A 48 -2.39 33.52 -15.32
N PRO A 49 -3.26 32.79 -14.60
CA PRO A 49 -3.21 32.70 -13.14
C PRO A 49 -1.94 31.98 -12.67
N GLN A 50 -0.84 32.71 -12.63
CA GLN A 50 0.51 32.26 -12.33
C GLN A 50 0.76 32.23 -10.82
N GLY A 51 0.01 31.40 -10.09
CA GLY A 51 0.10 31.36 -8.62
C GLY A 51 0.06 29.97 -7.98
N TRP A 52 -0.68 29.03 -8.59
CA TRP A 52 -1.04 27.78 -7.91
C TRP A 52 -0.01 26.65 -8.06
N HIS A 53 0.92 26.75 -9.01
CA HIS A 53 1.88 25.67 -9.31
C HIS A 53 3.25 25.85 -8.64
N LYS A 54 3.62 27.07 -8.23
CA LYS A 54 4.98 27.37 -7.74
C LYS A 54 5.28 26.68 -6.41
N GLY A 55 4.39 26.80 -5.42
CA GLY A 55 4.59 26.18 -4.10
C GLY A 55 4.39 24.66 -4.05
N ARG A 56 3.56 24.08 -4.93
CA ARG A 56 3.31 22.63 -4.94
C ARG A 56 4.51 21.84 -5.46
N GLY A 57 5.18 22.35 -6.50
CA GLY A 57 6.38 21.73 -7.06
C GLY A 57 7.54 21.69 -6.07
N GLU A 58 7.78 22.81 -5.38
CA GLU A 58 8.86 22.96 -4.39
C GLU A 58 8.63 22.04 -3.17
N ARG A 59 7.40 21.96 -2.65
CA ARG A 59 7.07 21.05 -1.54
C ARG A 59 7.26 19.58 -1.91
N MET A 60 6.87 19.20 -3.12
CA MET A 60 7.08 17.83 -3.63
C MET A 60 8.57 17.54 -3.83
N ALA A 61 9.34 18.50 -4.33
CA ALA A 61 10.79 18.36 -4.46
C ALA A 61 11.46 18.19 -3.09
N ALA A 62 11.08 19.00 -2.10
CA ALA A 62 11.57 18.88 -0.72
C ALA A 62 11.23 17.51 -0.11
N MET A 63 10.01 17.01 -0.32
CA MET A 63 9.62 15.67 0.13
C MET A 63 10.45 14.57 -0.53
N ARG A 64 10.72 14.66 -1.84
CA ARG A 64 11.53 13.68 -2.57
C ARG A 64 13.00 13.69 -2.13
N ASN A 65 13.49 14.83 -1.68
CA ASN A 65 14.84 14.99 -1.16
C ASN A 65 14.96 14.67 0.33
N SER A 66 13.86 14.34 1.00
CA SER A 66 13.87 13.92 2.41
C SER A 66 14.71 12.65 2.60
N PRO A 67 15.57 12.57 3.63
CA PRO A 67 16.31 11.36 3.96
C PRO A 67 15.41 10.13 4.12
N VAL A 68 14.22 10.29 4.71
CA VAL A 68 13.24 9.21 4.88
C VAL A 68 12.76 8.70 3.51
N PHE A 69 12.46 9.61 2.59
CA PHE A 69 12.01 9.25 1.25
C PHE A 69 13.11 8.50 0.48
N GLN A 70 14.35 8.96 0.57
CA GLN A 70 15.49 8.30 -0.07
C GLN A 70 15.73 6.89 0.49
N THR A 71 15.64 6.71 1.81
CA THR A 71 15.71 5.39 2.44
C THR A 71 14.61 4.46 1.92
N VAL A 72 13.35 4.92 1.91
CA VAL A 72 12.22 4.12 1.39
C VAL A 72 12.41 3.79 -0.10
N ARG A 73 12.92 4.73 -0.91
CA ARG A 73 13.22 4.50 -2.33
C ARG A 73 14.26 3.41 -2.49
N ASN A 74 15.37 3.49 -1.77
CA ASN A 74 16.46 2.51 -1.82
C ASN A 74 15.98 1.12 -1.38
N LEU A 75 15.13 1.03 -0.36
CA LEU A 75 14.54 -0.24 0.07
C LEU A 75 13.66 -0.88 -1.01
N ARG A 76 12.90 -0.08 -1.78
CA ARG A 76 12.13 -0.61 -2.91
C ARG A 76 13.02 -1.11 -4.04
N GLU A 77 14.10 -0.41 -4.34
CA GLU A 77 15.04 -0.86 -5.36
C GLU A 77 15.74 -2.15 -4.93
N LEU A 78 16.14 -2.27 -3.65
CA LEU A 78 16.68 -3.53 -3.12
C LEU A 78 15.67 -4.66 -3.25
N GLU A 79 14.43 -4.46 -2.82
CA GLU A 79 13.38 -5.47 -2.95
C GLU A 79 13.19 -5.92 -4.40
N ARG A 80 13.17 -4.98 -5.34
CA ARG A 80 13.09 -5.27 -6.77
C ARG A 80 14.26 -6.14 -7.25
N LEU A 81 15.48 -5.82 -6.83
CA LEU A 81 16.67 -6.62 -7.16
C LEU A 81 16.58 -8.04 -6.57
N TYR A 82 16.02 -8.20 -5.36
CA TYR A 82 15.76 -9.51 -4.78
C TYR A 82 14.74 -10.31 -5.58
N LEU A 83 13.65 -9.67 -6.02
CA LEU A 83 12.64 -10.31 -6.86
C LEU A 83 13.22 -10.75 -8.21
N ILE A 84 13.98 -9.88 -8.89
CA ILE A 84 14.64 -10.19 -10.17
C ILE A 84 15.65 -11.33 -10.00
N GLY A 85 16.38 -11.35 -8.88
CA GLY A 85 17.34 -12.40 -8.56
C GLY A 85 16.71 -13.71 -8.06
N GLY A 86 15.38 -13.84 -8.04
CA GLY A 86 14.69 -15.05 -7.56
C GLY A 86 14.75 -15.25 -6.03
N ARG A 87 15.21 -14.25 -5.27
CA ARG A 87 15.38 -14.29 -3.81
C ARG A 87 14.18 -13.70 -3.06
N ALA A 88 12.97 -13.94 -3.56
CA ALA A 88 11.76 -13.39 -2.96
C ALA A 88 11.57 -13.84 -1.48
N SER A 89 12.08 -15.03 -1.12
CA SER A 89 12.03 -15.57 0.24
C SER A 89 12.87 -14.79 1.25
N GLU A 90 13.87 -14.02 0.80
CA GLU A 90 14.77 -13.26 1.68
C GLU A 90 14.24 -11.84 1.96
N ILE A 91 13.23 -11.39 1.22
CA ILE A 91 12.64 -10.04 1.36
C ILE A 91 12.11 -9.78 2.79
N PRO A 92 11.41 -10.72 3.46
CA PRO A 92 10.99 -10.50 4.84
C PRO A 92 12.17 -10.28 5.79
N ALA A 93 13.27 -11.01 5.62
CA ALA A 93 14.46 -10.86 6.44
C ALA A 93 15.13 -9.50 6.23
N LEU A 94 15.22 -9.03 4.97
CA LEU A 94 15.70 -7.69 4.63
C LEU A 94 14.95 -6.60 5.41
N TYR A 95 13.61 -6.69 5.49
CA TYR A 95 12.82 -5.69 6.21
C TYR A 95 12.90 -5.83 7.73
N GLN A 96 13.10 -7.03 8.26
CA GLN A 96 13.37 -7.23 9.69
C GLN A 96 14.71 -6.57 10.10
N ASP A 97 15.75 -6.70 9.27
CA ASP A 97 17.04 -6.03 9.49
C ASP A 97 16.90 -4.50 9.50
N VAL A 98 16.00 -3.95 8.68
CA VAL A 98 15.69 -2.52 8.68
C VAL A 98 15.02 -2.13 9.98
N LEU A 99 14.01 -2.89 10.43
CA LEU A 99 13.31 -2.63 11.69
C LEU A 99 14.24 -2.66 12.90
N ALA A 100 15.26 -3.52 12.89
CA ALA A 100 16.28 -3.56 13.93
C ALA A 100 17.20 -2.33 13.96
N LYS A 101 17.32 -1.61 12.83
CA LYS A 101 18.26 -0.47 12.66
C LYS A 101 17.59 0.90 12.72
N THR A 102 16.26 0.97 12.67
CA THR A 102 15.53 2.23 12.56
C THR A 102 14.42 2.36 13.60
N GLU A 103 14.43 3.50 14.30
CA GLU A 103 13.30 3.93 15.14
C GLU A 103 12.36 4.90 14.40
N ASN A 104 12.74 5.35 13.19
CA ASN A 104 11.93 6.27 12.42
C ASN A 104 10.54 5.66 12.11
N PRO A 105 9.43 6.34 12.49
CA PRO A 105 8.10 5.76 12.42
C PRO A 105 7.65 5.48 10.98
N THR A 106 7.99 6.37 10.05
CA THR A 106 7.63 6.22 8.63
C THR A 106 8.35 5.03 8.00
N VAL A 107 9.63 4.84 8.31
CA VAL A 107 10.41 3.70 7.80
C VAL A 107 9.91 2.38 8.41
N ARG A 108 9.60 2.36 9.71
CA ARG A 108 9.04 1.17 10.38
C ARG A 108 7.69 0.76 9.78
N GLN A 109 6.78 1.71 9.63
CA GLN A 109 5.46 1.45 9.03
C GLN A 109 5.61 0.94 7.58
N PHE A 110 6.52 1.53 6.81
CA PHE A 110 6.83 1.04 5.47
C PHE A 110 7.34 -0.41 5.49
N ALA A 111 8.29 -0.74 6.35
CA ALA A 111 8.86 -2.08 6.47
C ALA A 111 7.80 -3.12 6.87
N TYR A 112 6.98 -2.85 7.90
CA TYR A 112 5.91 -3.77 8.30
C TYR A 112 4.90 -4.03 7.18
N ASN A 113 4.48 -2.98 6.46
CA ASN A 113 3.57 -3.13 5.32
C ASN A 113 4.18 -4.02 4.23
N ARG A 114 5.48 -3.87 3.93
CA ARG A 114 6.14 -4.71 2.92
C ARG A 114 6.28 -6.15 3.40
N ILE A 115 6.57 -6.39 4.67
CA ILE A 115 6.59 -7.75 5.24
C ILE A 115 5.22 -8.41 5.06
N ALA A 116 4.15 -7.74 5.46
CA ALA A 116 2.79 -8.28 5.34
C ALA A 116 2.42 -8.59 3.88
N LEU A 117 2.72 -7.69 2.94
CA LEU A 117 2.44 -7.92 1.53
C LEU A 117 3.23 -9.10 0.96
N ASN A 118 4.49 -9.29 1.37
CA ASN A 118 5.30 -10.44 0.94
C ASN A 118 4.84 -11.77 1.58
N GLN A 119 4.21 -11.71 2.76
CA GLN A 119 3.60 -12.86 3.41
C GLN A 119 2.21 -13.17 2.87
N PHE A 120 1.61 -12.29 2.06
CA PHE A 120 0.26 -12.48 1.51
C PHE A 120 0.28 -13.55 0.40
N LYS A 121 0.29 -14.82 0.83
CA LYS A 121 0.08 -16.01 0.01
C LYS A 121 -1.25 -16.65 0.42
N PRO A 122 -1.96 -17.37 -0.47
CA PRO A 122 -3.24 -18.01 -0.17
C PRO A 122 -3.28 -19.04 0.99
N GLY A 123 -2.22 -19.18 1.80
CA GLY A 123 -2.19 -19.97 3.03
C GLY A 123 -1.52 -19.27 4.23
N ASP A 124 -1.08 -18.00 4.08
CA ASP A 124 -0.32 -17.25 5.11
C ASP A 124 -1.01 -15.91 5.48
N VAL A 125 -2.30 -15.79 5.20
CA VAL A 125 -3.08 -14.57 5.42
C VAL A 125 -3.04 -14.13 6.90
N ASP A 126 -3.13 -15.07 7.85
CA ASP A 126 -3.11 -14.76 9.28
C ASP A 126 -1.79 -14.12 9.74
N LYS A 127 -0.66 -14.54 9.17
CA LYS A 127 0.65 -13.93 9.48
C LYS A 127 0.73 -12.49 8.99
N SER A 128 0.17 -12.24 7.81
CA SER A 128 0.07 -10.90 7.24
C SER A 128 -0.80 -10.00 8.11
N ILE A 129 -1.96 -10.51 8.56
CA ILE A 129 -2.86 -9.80 9.48
C ILE A 129 -2.15 -9.49 10.80
N ALA A 130 -1.46 -10.45 11.41
CA ALA A 130 -0.73 -10.23 12.65
C ALA A 130 0.32 -9.12 12.51
N THR A 131 1.08 -9.14 11.41
CA THR A 131 2.10 -8.12 11.12
C THR A 131 1.47 -6.72 10.97
N LEU A 132 0.34 -6.62 10.26
CA LEU A 132 -0.35 -5.34 10.09
C LEU A 132 -0.94 -4.82 11.40
N ARG A 133 -1.47 -5.70 12.26
CA ARG A 133 -1.97 -5.32 13.59
C ARG A 133 -0.85 -4.76 14.46
N GLN A 134 0.31 -5.41 14.47
CA GLN A 134 1.48 -4.90 15.17
C GLN A 134 1.90 -3.51 14.67
N SER A 135 1.95 -3.31 13.34
CA SER A 135 2.24 -1.99 12.78
C SER A 135 1.22 -0.93 13.17
N LEU A 136 -0.06 -1.31 13.26
CA LEU A 136 -1.14 -0.42 13.66
C LEU A 136 -0.98 -0.04 15.13
N ASP A 137 -0.78 -1.00 16.02
CA ASP A 137 -0.59 -0.77 17.45
C ASP A 137 0.60 0.16 17.72
N GLU A 138 1.73 -0.06 17.05
CA GLU A 138 2.89 0.84 17.13
C GLU A 138 2.59 2.25 16.62
N SER A 139 1.75 2.39 15.60
CA SER A 139 1.39 3.70 15.05
C SER A 139 0.44 4.43 16.00
N LEU A 140 -0.50 3.71 16.60
CA LEU A 140 -1.47 4.24 17.57
C LEU A 140 -0.79 4.71 18.85
N GLN A 141 0.22 3.99 19.36
CA GLN A 141 0.99 4.41 20.53
C GLN A 141 1.75 5.74 20.33
N ARG A 142 2.02 6.12 19.08
CA ARG A 142 2.72 7.37 18.73
C ARG A 142 1.77 8.52 18.40
N LEU A 143 0.46 8.28 18.36
CA LEU A 143 -0.51 9.37 18.22
C LEU A 143 -0.54 10.15 19.55
N PRO A 144 -0.46 11.49 19.51
CA PRO A 144 -0.69 12.27 20.71
C PRO A 144 -2.12 12.04 21.21
N ALA A 145 -2.29 11.89 22.52
CA ALA A 145 -3.62 11.94 23.14
C ALA A 145 -4.22 13.31 22.80
N GLN A 146 -5.40 13.31 22.17
CA GLN A 146 -6.13 14.54 21.85
C GLN A 146 -6.80 15.12 23.10
#